data_AF-A0A7W4EHA5-F1
#
_entry.id   AF-A0A7W4EHA5-F1
#
_cell.length_a   1.000
_cell.length_b   1.000
_cell.length_c   1.000
_cell.angle_alpha   90.00
_cell.angle_beta   90.00
_cell.angle_gamma   90.00
#
_symmetry.space_group_name_H-M   'P 1'
#
loop_
_entity.id
_entity.type
_entity.pdbx_description
1 polymer ?
#
loop_
_entity_poly.entity_id
_entity_poly.type
_entity_poly.pdbx_seq_one_letter_code
_entity_poly.pdbx_strand_id
1 'polypeptide(L)'
;MERFFMKGKFISSILVLLVLAGCSPKDKYEWNAGMSAPKYYGNGGPMVEYFYKGKSVAGASANIGFSPGWGVTAGGYSGGDQYKDIPDSVAVSWICATDGIEYRGGARLPRERMLELFKNGFKTVYGMKTTYTSIVAGMAPGGNATIWLRGSERLTEIIRFKAENNGIWKEHDEDYNNYMKEITSSKEYINSEASIFQYLHGVPYDVWEKGDKEYDYDIGFSSEGGQKIKPNVFTFYTKDGTWYQPSKGDLAFQSIDWQEWGKFEYKENNNLIKNLKLPVEIHFSVDYNDVLYMGNIVLPQDFKKYFENQANNRITIGVEKNLETGILWVSGKKGFQKVMRFKLVEVKDEEQPYFYSLPKGFKIPKWNGRTPIATPEFDYWQEE
;
A
#
# COMPACT_ATOMS: atom_id res chain seq x y z
N MET A 1 62.05 42.04 16.11
CA MET A 1 62.47 42.65 14.84
C MET A 1 63.31 41.61 14.11
N GLU A 2 63.20 41.59 12.79
CA GLU A 2 63.97 40.79 11.81
C GLU A 2 63.44 39.40 11.38
N ARG A 3 63.36 39.31 10.05
CA ARG A 3 62.90 38.26 9.14
C ARG A 3 64.06 37.31 8.81
N PHE A 4 63.76 36.13 8.25
CA PHE A 4 64.22 35.61 6.92
C PHE A 4 63.89 34.10 6.83
N PHE A 5 62.96 33.67 5.98
CA PHE A 5 63.13 33.07 4.63
C PHE A 5 63.66 31.61 4.57
N MET A 6 62.72 30.70 4.26
CA MET A 6 62.73 29.73 3.14
C MET A 6 63.68 28.51 3.17
N LYS A 7 63.08 27.29 3.10
CA LYS A 7 63.15 26.32 1.97
C LYS A 7 62.99 24.87 2.42
N GLY A 8 62.13 24.15 1.68
CA GLY A 8 62.37 22.74 1.34
C GLY A 8 61.68 21.69 2.19
N LYS A 9 60.58 21.13 1.66
CA LYS A 9 60.46 19.73 1.20
C LYS A 9 58.97 19.40 1.01
N PHE A 10 58.52 19.46 -0.24
CA PHE A 10 57.47 18.55 -0.70
C PHE A 10 58.00 17.14 -0.49
N ILE A 11 57.25 16.29 0.22
CA ILE A 11 57.06 14.84 -0.01
C ILE A 11 56.30 14.30 1.21
N SER A 12 55.24 13.54 0.92
CA SER A 12 54.56 12.58 1.81
C SER A 12 53.59 13.14 2.86
N SER A 13 52.33 13.36 2.45
CA SER A 13 51.17 13.21 3.36
C SER A 13 49.80 13.08 2.65
N ILE A 14 49.75 12.77 1.34
CA ILE A 14 48.50 12.52 0.61
C ILE A 14 48.50 11.07 0.08
N LEU A 15 48.73 10.09 0.95
CA LEU A 15 48.62 8.68 0.56
C LEU A 15 48.17 7.76 1.71
N VAL A 16 47.28 8.23 2.59
CA VAL A 16 46.68 7.38 3.65
C VAL A 16 45.14 7.47 3.69
N LEU A 17 44.50 8.22 2.79
CA LEU A 17 43.03 8.42 2.82
C LEU A 17 42.24 7.64 1.75
N LEU A 18 42.86 6.68 1.05
CA LEU A 18 42.21 5.94 -0.06
C LEU A 18 42.15 4.42 0.09
N VAL A 19 42.44 3.87 1.28
CA VAL A 19 42.37 2.40 1.52
C VAL A 19 41.42 2.09 2.68
N LEU A 20 40.17 2.53 2.57
CA LEU A 20 39.02 1.90 3.23
C LEU A 20 37.82 1.88 2.27
N ALA A 21 38.05 1.63 0.98
CA ALA A 21 37.00 1.04 0.15
C ALA A 21 36.77 -0.37 0.69
N GLY A 22 35.86 -0.48 1.65
CA GLY A 22 35.51 -1.74 2.31
C GLY A 22 35.23 -2.80 1.27
N CYS A 23 36.02 -3.86 1.28
CA CYS A 23 35.74 -5.07 0.54
C CYS A 23 34.48 -5.66 1.20
N SER A 24 33.30 -5.39 0.63
CA SER A 24 32.07 -6.01 1.11
C SER A 24 32.26 -7.53 1.06
N PRO A 25 31.87 -8.28 2.10
CA PRO A 25 32.01 -9.73 2.08
C PRO A 25 31.30 -10.29 0.86
N LYS A 26 31.96 -11.16 0.09
CA LYS A 26 31.35 -11.84 -1.05
C LYS A 26 30.02 -12.47 -0.59
N ASP A 27 28.94 -12.15 -1.30
CA ASP A 27 27.57 -12.65 -1.08
C ASP A 27 26.82 -12.15 0.17
N LYS A 28 27.30 -11.10 0.85
CA LYS A 28 26.52 -10.37 1.85
C LYS A 28 25.97 -9.06 1.29
N TYR A 29 24.74 -8.72 1.67
CA TYR A 29 24.05 -7.53 1.19
C TYR A 29 23.58 -6.67 2.35
N GLU A 30 23.49 -5.37 2.12
CA GLU A 30 22.83 -4.46 3.03
C GLU A 30 21.32 -4.51 2.80
N TRP A 31 20.59 -5.03 3.79
CA TRP A 31 19.13 -5.09 3.74
C TRP A 31 18.51 -5.05 5.14
N ASN A 32 17.24 -4.67 5.22
CA ASN A 32 16.46 -4.62 6.45
C ASN A 32 15.31 -5.62 6.44
N ALA A 33 15.02 -6.24 7.58
CA ALA A 33 13.79 -6.98 7.78
C ALA A 33 12.62 -5.98 7.89
N GLY A 34 11.57 -6.23 7.12
CA GLY A 34 10.36 -5.44 7.13
C GLY A 34 9.13 -6.30 7.39
N MET A 35 8.09 -5.68 7.94
CA MET A 35 6.79 -6.29 8.07
C MET A 35 5.75 -5.47 7.33
N SER A 36 4.68 -6.11 6.90
CA SER A 36 3.57 -5.47 6.21
C SER A 36 2.25 -6.11 6.63
N ALA A 37 1.17 -5.34 6.55
CA ALA A 37 -0.19 -5.84 6.71
C ALA A 37 -1.11 -5.05 5.78
N PRO A 38 -2.18 -5.67 5.27
CA PRO A 38 -3.13 -4.97 4.41
C PRO A 38 -3.70 -3.74 5.12
N LYS A 39 -3.86 -2.63 4.38
CA LYS A 39 -4.59 -1.48 4.90
C LYS A 39 -5.99 -1.94 5.33
N TYR A 40 -6.43 -1.49 6.51
CA TYR A 40 -7.70 -1.86 7.14
C TYR A 40 -7.87 -3.34 7.54
N TYR A 41 -6.87 -4.21 7.35
CA TYR A 41 -6.85 -5.58 7.91
C TYR A 41 -5.57 -5.82 8.69
N GLY A 42 -5.41 -5.05 9.77
CA GLY A 42 -4.22 -5.07 10.60
C GLY A 42 -3.96 -6.40 11.31
N ASN A 43 -2.79 -6.45 11.93
CA ASN A 43 -2.37 -7.52 12.82
C ASN A 43 -2.13 -6.97 14.24
N GLY A 44 -1.82 -7.84 15.19
CA GLY A 44 -1.39 -7.52 16.54
C GLY A 44 -0.19 -8.38 16.92
N GLY A 45 0.80 -7.78 17.61
CA GLY A 45 2.03 -8.45 18.00
C GLY A 45 2.80 -9.15 16.86
N PRO A 46 2.89 -8.59 15.64
CA PRO A 46 3.51 -9.30 14.52
C PRO A 46 5.03 -9.48 14.74
N MET A 47 5.54 -10.62 14.27
CA MET A 47 6.94 -10.96 14.26
C MET A 47 7.31 -11.68 12.96
N VAL A 48 8.49 -11.36 12.43
CA VAL A 48 9.16 -12.09 11.36
C VAL A 48 10.61 -12.32 11.74
N GLU A 49 11.11 -13.52 11.46
CA GLU A 49 12.51 -13.89 11.63
C GLU A 49 13.01 -14.60 10.36
N TYR A 50 14.17 -14.17 9.86
CA TYR A 50 14.83 -14.71 8.68
C TYR A 50 16.07 -15.51 9.07
N PHE A 51 16.27 -16.64 8.41
CA PHE A 51 17.35 -17.57 8.74
C PHE A 51 18.19 -17.91 7.52
N TYR A 52 19.47 -18.16 7.76
CA TYR A 52 20.39 -18.78 6.80
C TYR A 52 21.11 -19.95 7.48
N LYS A 53 21.03 -21.14 6.89
CA LYS A 53 21.61 -22.38 7.43
C LYS A 53 21.24 -22.62 8.91
N GLY A 54 19.98 -22.32 9.26
CA GLY A 54 19.44 -22.50 10.61
C GLY A 54 19.85 -21.43 11.63
N LYS A 55 20.60 -20.39 11.23
CA LYS A 55 20.95 -19.26 12.09
C LYS A 55 20.10 -18.04 11.74
N SER A 56 19.57 -17.36 12.75
CA SER A 56 18.93 -16.05 12.59
C SER A 56 19.93 -15.07 11.94
N VAL A 57 19.47 -14.36 10.91
CA VAL A 57 20.26 -13.32 10.23
C VAL A 57 19.65 -11.93 10.34
N ALA A 58 18.32 -11.84 10.48
CA ALA A 58 17.60 -10.62 10.81
C ALA A 58 16.14 -10.94 11.12
N GLY A 59 15.48 -10.05 11.86
CA GLY A 59 14.06 -10.13 12.12
C GLY A 59 13.49 -8.76 12.45
N ALA A 60 12.17 -8.67 12.47
CA ALA A 60 11.43 -7.49 12.88
C ALA A 60 10.22 -7.92 13.70
N SER A 61 9.89 -7.15 14.73
CA SER A 61 8.69 -7.34 15.53
C SER A 61 8.10 -6.00 15.95
N ALA A 62 6.82 -6.01 16.29
CA ALA A 62 6.15 -4.88 16.91
C ALA A 62 5.26 -5.37 18.04
N ASN A 63 5.21 -4.61 19.13
CA ASN A 63 4.31 -4.89 20.25
C ASN A 63 2.88 -4.43 19.97
N ILE A 64 2.71 -3.49 19.03
CA ILE A 64 1.42 -2.94 18.63
C ILE A 64 1.06 -3.41 17.22
N GLY A 65 -0.25 -3.43 16.96
CA GLY A 65 -0.76 -3.70 15.63
C GLY A 65 -0.53 -2.58 14.64
N PHE A 66 -0.46 -2.92 13.35
CA PHE A 66 -0.37 -1.94 12.27
C PHE A 66 -1.06 -2.42 10.99
N SER A 67 -1.33 -1.48 10.09
CA SER A 67 -1.89 -1.73 8.75
C SER A 67 -1.38 -0.71 7.72
N PRO A 68 -0.05 -0.68 7.45
CA PRO A 68 0.57 0.34 6.60
C PRO A 68 0.15 0.25 5.13
N GLY A 69 -0.46 -0.86 4.71
CA GLY A 69 -0.75 -1.16 3.31
C GLY A 69 -0.03 -2.42 2.86
N TRP A 70 -0.69 -3.22 2.01
CA TRP A 70 -0.14 -4.50 1.56
C TRP A 70 1.08 -4.28 0.66
N GLY A 71 2.23 -4.80 1.10
CA GLY A 71 3.54 -4.58 0.47
C GLY A 71 4.29 -3.33 0.96
N VAL A 72 3.63 -2.46 1.75
CA VAL A 72 4.24 -1.29 2.40
C VAL A 72 4.84 -1.72 3.73
N THR A 73 6.05 -1.24 4.01
CA THR A 73 6.80 -1.65 5.19
C THR A 73 6.42 -0.83 6.42
N ALA A 74 6.01 -1.50 7.50
CA ALA A 74 6.01 -0.94 8.85
C ALA A 74 7.25 -1.45 9.61
N GLY A 75 7.96 -0.51 10.25
CA GLY A 75 9.17 -0.81 11.00
C GLY A 75 10.38 -1.14 10.13
N GLY A 76 11.56 -1.04 10.73
CA GLY A 76 12.84 -1.30 10.10
C GLY A 76 13.85 -1.57 11.19
N TYR A 77 13.68 -2.70 11.89
CA TYR A 77 14.64 -3.12 12.89
C TYR A 77 15.63 -4.06 12.23
N SER A 78 16.87 -3.60 12.06
CA SER A 78 17.99 -4.49 11.77
C SER A 78 18.50 -5.06 13.09
N GLY A 79 17.93 -6.18 13.52
CA GLY A 79 18.70 -7.09 14.38
C GLY A 79 19.84 -7.66 13.54
N GLY A 80 21.10 -7.41 13.94
CA GLY A 80 22.29 -7.99 13.32
C GLY A 80 23.13 -7.05 12.44
N ASP A 81 24.08 -7.63 11.72
CA ASP A 81 25.08 -6.90 10.91
C ASP A 81 24.44 -6.04 9.80
N GLN A 82 25.07 -4.91 9.46
CA GLN A 82 24.67 -4.08 8.31
C GLN A 82 24.67 -4.89 7.02
N TYR A 83 25.74 -5.66 6.79
CA TYR A 83 25.86 -6.60 5.67
C TYR A 83 25.63 -8.02 6.17
N LYS A 84 24.57 -8.65 5.66
CA LYS A 84 24.13 -9.99 6.11
C LYS A 84 23.74 -10.87 4.93
N ASP A 85 23.78 -12.18 5.17
CA ASP A 85 23.41 -13.19 4.17
C ASP A 85 21.96 -13.01 3.72
N ILE A 86 21.68 -13.30 2.45
CA ILE A 86 20.31 -13.50 1.99
C ILE A 86 19.78 -14.81 2.62
N PRO A 87 18.59 -14.80 3.26
CA PRO A 87 18.08 -15.95 3.98
C PRO A 87 17.63 -17.11 3.06
N ASP A 88 17.62 -18.33 3.60
CA ASP A 88 17.05 -19.54 2.97
C ASP A 88 15.72 -19.99 3.59
N SER A 89 15.29 -19.36 4.68
CA SER A 89 13.97 -19.57 5.26
C SER A 89 13.48 -18.37 6.07
N VAL A 90 12.18 -18.35 6.32
CA VAL A 90 11.49 -17.34 7.13
C VAL A 90 10.54 -18.01 8.11
N ALA A 91 10.35 -17.41 9.28
CA ALA A 91 9.27 -17.71 10.20
C ALA A 91 8.48 -16.42 10.49
N VAL A 92 7.17 -16.56 10.64
CA VAL A 92 6.24 -15.46 10.92
C VAL A 92 5.26 -15.86 12.01
N SER A 93 4.84 -14.89 12.82
CA SER A 93 3.71 -15.05 13.73
C SER A 93 2.98 -13.74 13.93
N TRP A 94 1.66 -13.79 14.03
CA TRP A 94 0.84 -12.61 14.32
C TRP A 94 -0.54 -13.00 14.84
N ILE A 95 -1.19 -12.07 15.53
CA ILE A 95 -2.62 -12.14 15.82
C ILE A 95 -3.33 -11.34 14.74
N CYS A 96 -4.30 -11.90 14.04
CA CYS A 96 -5.05 -11.14 13.04
C CYS A 96 -6.13 -10.30 13.72
N ALA A 97 -6.19 -8.99 13.44
CA ALA A 97 -7.17 -8.11 14.07
C ALA A 97 -8.60 -8.37 13.58
N THR A 98 -8.77 -8.88 12.35
CA THR A 98 -10.08 -9.11 11.73
C THR A 98 -10.74 -10.40 12.20
N ASP A 99 -9.96 -11.48 12.36
CA ASP A 99 -10.49 -12.78 12.77
C ASP A 99 -10.03 -13.20 14.18
N GLY A 100 -9.15 -12.47 14.86
CA GLY A 100 -8.70 -12.77 16.22
C GLY A 100 -7.88 -14.06 16.37
N ILE A 101 -7.51 -14.70 15.27
CA ILE A 101 -6.74 -15.94 15.27
C ILE A 101 -5.25 -15.63 15.40
N GLU A 102 -4.56 -16.45 16.19
CA GLU A 102 -3.10 -16.49 16.23
C GLU A 102 -2.57 -17.37 15.10
N TYR A 103 -1.79 -16.79 14.20
CA TYR A 103 -1.14 -17.49 13.11
C TYR A 103 0.36 -17.63 13.37
N ARG A 104 0.91 -18.81 13.06
CA ARG A 104 2.35 -19.09 13.09
C ARG A 104 2.72 -19.94 11.90
N GLY A 105 3.83 -19.66 11.25
CA GLY A 105 4.26 -20.45 10.11
C GLY A 105 5.66 -20.12 9.65
N GLY A 106 6.16 -20.90 8.71
CA GLY A 106 7.45 -20.66 8.09
C GLY A 106 7.55 -21.33 6.73
N ALA A 107 8.50 -20.86 5.93
CA ALA A 107 8.71 -21.36 4.58
C ALA A 107 10.19 -21.33 4.19
N ARG A 108 10.57 -22.24 3.30
CA ARG A 108 11.85 -22.14 2.57
C ARG A 108 11.74 -21.02 1.54
N LEU A 109 12.79 -20.22 1.46
CA LEU A 109 12.92 -19.14 0.50
C LEU A 109 13.75 -19.59 -0.71
N PRO A 110 13.39 -19.20 -1.95
CA PRO A 110 14.18 -19.48 -3.14
C PRO A 110 15.44 -18.60 -3.18
N ARG A 111 16.40 -18.91 -2.30
CA ARG A 111 17.58 -18.07 -2.02
C ARG A 111 18.39 -17.74 -3.27
N GLU A 112 18.55 -18.69 -4.20
CA GLU A 112 19.29 -18.46 -5.44
C GLU A 112 18.65 -17.36 -6.29
N ARG A 113 17.32 -17.41 -6.46
CA ARG A 113 16.55 -16.35 -7.14
C ARG A 113 16.70 -15.00 -6.43
N MET A 114 16.65 -15.00 -5.10
CA MET A 114 16.81 -13.76 -4.33
C MET A 114 18.22 -13.18 -4.48
N LEU A 115 19.26 -14.01 -4.42
CA LEU A 115 20.64 -13.59 -4.65
C LEU A 115 20.83 -12.99 -6.04
N GLU A 116 20.25 -13.61 -7.06
CA GLU A 116 20.28 -13.08 -8.43
C GLU A 116 19.62 -11.70 -8.51
N LEU A 117 18.45 -11.54 -7.89
CA LEU A 117 17.73 -10.27 -7.83
C LEU A 117 18.54 -9.17 -7.13
N PHE A 118 19.17 -9.48 -5.99
CA PHE A 118 20.05 -8.54 -5.29
C PHE A 118 21.30 -8.17 -6.08
N LYS A 119 21.93 -9.15 -6.73
CA LYS A 119 23.15 -8.97 -7.54
C LYS A 119 22.88 -8.14 -8.80
N ASN A 120 21.80 -8.47 -9.52
CA ASN A 120 21.45 -7.79 -10.76
C ASN A 120 20.88 -6.40 -10.50
N GLY A 121 20.12 -6.26 -9.41
CA GLY A 121 19.38 -5.06 -9.09
C GLY A 121 18.32 -4.74 -10.15
N PHE A 122 17.88 -3.49 -10.17
CA PHE A 122 16.92 -2.98 -11.15
C PHE A 122 17.21 -1.51 -11.47
N LYS A 123 16.59 -1.00 -12.54
CA LYS A 123 16.56 0.43 -12.83
C LYS A 123 15.32 1.03 -12.18
N THR A 124 15.49 2.14 -11.48
CA THR A 124 14.37 2.92 -10.96
C THR A 124 13.58 3.53 -12.11
N VAL A 125 12.40 4.08 -11.81
CA VAL A 125 11.59 4.86 -12.76
C VAL A 125 12.34 6.06 -13.36
N TYR A 126 13.41 6.53 -12.71
CA TYR A 126 14.30 7.59 -13.21
C TYR A 126 15.52 7.06 -13.98
N GLY A 127 15.56 5.74 -14.25
CA GLY A 127 16.65 5.08 -14.96
C GLY A 127 17.91 4.81 -14.13
N MET A 128 17.92 5.16 -12.84
CA MET A 128 19.06 4.93 -11.96
C MET A 128 19.17 3.45 -11.60
N LYS A 129 20.35 2.85 -11.76
CA LYS A 129 20.56 1.46 -11.32
C LYS A 129 20.67 1.43 -9.79
N THR A 130 19.88 0.58 -9.16
CA THR A 130 19.91 0.32 -7.71
C THR A 130 19.59 -1.16 -7.44
N THR A 131 19.48 -1.55 -6.17
CA THR A 131 19.06 -2.89 -5.77
C THR A 131 18.06 -2.85 -4.61
N TYR A 132 17.61 -4.03 -4.20
CA TYR A 132 16.71 -4.20 -3.06
C TYR A 132 17.42 -3.86 -1.75
N THR A 133 16.69 -3.26 -0.82
CA THR A 133 17.19 -2.80 0.48
C THR A 133 16.43 -3.41 1.64
N SER A 134 15.37 -4.18 1.36
CA SER A 134 14.57 -4.83 2.40
C SER A 134 13.98 -6.16 1.93
N ILE A 135 13.77 -7.06 2.88
CA ILE A 135 12.98 -8.28 2.72
C ILE A 135 11.76 -8.13 3.63
N VAL A 136 10.57 -8.08 3.03
CA VAL A 136 9.32 -7.70 3.71
C VAL A 136 8.41 -8.90 3.81
N ALA A 137 7.91 -9.19 5.02
CA ALA A 137 6.89 -10.20 5.26
C ALA A 137 5.53 -9.54 5.48
N GLY A 138 4.60 -9.78 4.55
CA GLY A 138 3.19 -9.43 4.67
C GLY A 138 2.44 -10.50 5.43
N MET A 139 1.64 -10.09 6.39
CA MET A 139 0.79 -10.94 7.22
C MET A 139 -0.65 -10.47 7.09
N ALA A 140 -1.51 -11.28 6.48
CA ALA A 140 -2.89 -10.97 6.14
C ALA A 140 -3.88 -11.96 6.80
N PRO A 141 -5.17 -11.60 6.88
CA PRO A 141 -6.21 -12.49 7.41
C PRO A 141 -6.24 -13.88 6.77
N GLY A 142 -6.72 -14.86 7.55
CA GLY A 142 -6.82 -16.24 7.09
C GLY A 142 -5.47 -16.94 6.98
N GLY A 143 -4.45 -16.47 7.70
CA GLY A 143 -3.11 -17.07 7.70
C GLY A 143 -2.31 -16.82 6.43
N ASN A 144 -2.69 -15.85 5.59
CA ASN A 144 -1.98 -15.57 4.35
C ASN A 144 -0.70 -14.79 4.61
N ALA A 145 0.45 -15.34 4.20
CA ALA A 145 1.73 -14.68 4.28
C ALA A 145 2.37 -14.52 2.90
N THR A 146 2.99 -13.37 2.64
CA THR A 146 3.72 -13.11 1.38
C THR A 146 5.07 -12.49 1.69
N ILE A 147 6.11 -12.94 1.00
CA ILE A 147 7.46 -12.39 1.12
C ILE A 147 7.78 -11.59 -0.14
N TRP A 148 8.24 -10.35 0.04
CA TRP A 148 8.73 -9.51 -1.04
C TRP A 148 10.17 -9.10 -0.84
N LEU A 149 10.87 -8.88 -1.94
CA LEU A 149 12.02 -7.99 -1.96
C LEU A 149 11.54 -6.58 -2.28
N ARG A 150 12.07 -5.61 -1.54
CA ARG A 150 11.71 -4.20 -1.71
C ARG A 150 12.93 -3.32 -1.85
N GLY A 151 12.87 -2.35 -2.76
CA GLY A 151 13.84 -1.27 -2.90
C GLY A 151 13.27 -0.15 -3.77
N SER A 152 13.49 1.11 -3.40
CA SER A 152 12.88 2.25 -4.09
C SER A 152 11.37 2.01 -4.30
N GLU A 153 10.84 2.19 -5.51
CA GLU A 153 9.47 1.89 -5.91
C GLU A 153 9.23 0.43 -6.32
N ARG A 154 10.26 -0.41 -6.33
CA ARG A 154 10.16 -1.82 -6.74
C ARG A 154 9.73 -2.68 -5.55
N LEU A 155 8.62 -3.37 -5.74
CA LEU A 155 8.17 -4.48 -4.91
C LEU A 155 8.17 -5.75 -5.77
N THR A 156 8.84 -6.81 -5.32
CA THR A 156 8.95 -8.07 -6.07
C THR A 156 8.56 -9.23 -5.20
N GLU A 157 7.47 -9.90 -5.57
CA GLU A 157 6.99 -11.07 -4.85
C GLU A 157 7.92 -12.26 -5.04
N ILE A 158 8.28 -12.87 -3.92
CA ILE A 158 9.16 -14.03 -3.86
C ILE A 158 8.35 -15.31 -3.69
N ILE A 159 7.54 -15.38 -2.64
CA ILE A 159 6.66 -16.51 -2.35
C ILE A 159 5.41 -16.06 -1.60
N ARG A 160 4.37 -16.87 -1.68
CA ARG A 160 3.23 -16.88 -0.77
C ARG A 160 3.15 -18.21 -0.04
N PHE A 161 2.68 -18.19 1.20
CA PHE A 161 2.43 -19.40 1.96
C PHE A 161 1.32 -19.18 3.00
N LYS A 162 0.77 -20.29 3.51
CA LYS A 162 -0.26 -20.28 4.55
C LYS A 162 0.40 -20.58 5.90
N ALA A 163 0.23 -19.69 6.87
CA ALA A 163 0.55 -19.95 8.26
C ALA A 163 -0.55 -20.79 8.91
N GLU A 164 -0.16 -21.58 9.90
CA GLU A 164 -1.06 -22.45 10.65
C GLU A 164 -1.93 -21.61 11.59
N ASN A 165 -3.21 -21.98 11.66
CA ASN A 165 -4.15 -21.44 12.63
C ASN A 165 -3.89 -22.12 13.99
N ASN A 166 -3.44 -21.35 14.98
CA ASN A 166 -3.14 -21.83 16.34
C ASN A 166 -4.27 -21.55 17.35
N GLY A 167 -5.48 -21.28 16.86
CA GLY A 167 -6.63 -20.97 17.69
C GLY A 167 -6.84 -19.47 17.90
N ILE A 168 -7.90 -19.16 18.63
CA ILE A 168 -8.30 -17.78 18.92
C ILE A 168 -7.40 -17.25 20.03
N TRP A 169 -6.77 -16.11 19.78
CA TRP A 169 -5.91 -15.48 20.76
C TRP A 169 -6.71 -15.15 22.03
N LYS A 170 -6.24 -15.62 23.18
CA LYS A 170 -6.88 -15.39 24.50
C LYS A 170 -8.36 -15.82 24.56
N GLU A 171 -8.74 -16.88 23.85
CA GLU A 171 -10.13 -17.35 23.78
C GLU A 171 -10.83 -17.51 25.14
N HIS A 172 -10.11 -18.02 26.15
CA HIS A 172 -10.64 -18.31 27.49
C HIS A 172 -10.30 -17.25 28.55
N ASP A 173 -9.79 -16.08 28.14
CA ASP A 173 -9.49 -14.95 29.03
C ASP A 173 -10.71 -14.02 29.12
N GLU A 174 -11.53 -14.20 30.15
CA GLU A 174 -12.79 -13.44 30.32
C GLU A 174 -12.56 -11.92 30.41
N ASP A 175 -11.53 -11.48 31.13
CA ASP A 175 -11.22 -10.06 31.30
C ASP A 175 -10.83 -9.42 29.98
N TYR A 176 -9.96 -10.09 29.21
CA TYR A 176 -9.58 -9.64 27.87
C TYR A 176 -10.78 -9.60 26.93
N ASN A 177 -11.62 -10.63 26.94
CA ASN A 177 -12.79 -10.72 26.07
C ASN A 177 -13.82 -9.63 26.40
N ASN A 178 -14.04 -9.33 27.68
CA ASN A 178 -14.90 -8.23 28.11
C ASN A 178 -14.37 -6.87 27.66
N TYR A 179 -13.06 -6.63 27.86
CA TYR A 179 -12.40 -5.41 27.38
C TYR A 179 -12.48 -5.24 25.86
N MET A 180 -12.19 -6.31 25.10
CA MET A 180 -12.29 -6.27 23.64
C MET A 180 -13.74 -6.03 23.18
N LYS A 181 -14.72 -6.66 23.83
CA LYS A 181 -16.14 -6.44 23.54
C LYS A 181 -16.55 -4.98 23.78
N GLU A 182 -16.08 -4.36 24.85
CA GLU A 182 -16.32 -2.94 25.13
C GLU A 182 -15.77 -2.06 24.00
N ILE A 183 -14.53 -2.30 23.59
CA ILE A 183 -13.91 -1.58 22.46
C ILE A 183 -14.69 -1.80 21.17
N THR A 184 -14.94 -3.05 20.78
CA THR A 184 -15.56 -3.36 19.49
C THR A 184 -17.03 -2.96 19.40
N SER A 185 -17.68 -2.73 20.56
CA SER A 185 -19.06 -2.23 20.64
C SER A 185 -19.12 -0.70 20.77
N SER A 186 -17.98 -0.02 20.90
CA SER A 186 -17.93 1.44 20.98
C SER A 186 -18.30 2.07 19.63
N LYS A 187 -18.93 3.25 19.69
CA LYS A 187 -19.26 4.03 18.48
C LYS A 187 -18.02 4.37 17.66
N GLU A 188 -16.91 4.69 18.33
CA GLU A 188 -15.64 5.03 17.68
C GLU A 188 -15.09 3.86 16.85
N TYR A 189 -15.07 2.66 17.42
CA TYR A 189 -14.60 1.48 16.69
C TYR A 189 -15.53 1.13 15.52
N ILE A 190 -16.84 1.10 15.77
CA ILE A 190 -17.85 0.73 14.78
C ILE A 190 -17.81 1.70 13.60
N ASN A 191 -17.65 3.00 13.85
CA ASN A 191 -17.64 4.04 12.81
C ASN A 191 -16.23 4.42 12.32
N SER A 192 -15.21 3.65 12.69
CA SER A 192 -13.85 3.87 12.18
C SER A 192 -13.74 3.61 10.68
N GLU A 193 -12.78 4.26 10.01
CA GLU A 193 -12.51 4.02 8.58
C GLU A 193 -12.31 2.53 8.28
N ALA A 194 -11.63 1.80 9.16
CA ALA A 194 -11.38 0.37 8.99
C ALA A 194 -12.66 -0.45 9.00
N SER A 195 -13.56 -0.17 9.96
CA SER A 195 -14.85 -0.85 10.07
C SER A 195 -15.77 -0.52 8.89
N ILE A 196 -15.82 0.75 8.47
CA ILE A 196 -16.58 1.16 7.29
C ILE A 196 -16.04 0.47 6.03
N PHE A 197 -14.72 0.46 5.83
CA PHE A 197 -14.09 -0.20 4.69
C PHE A 197 -14.41 -1.71 4.68
N GLN A 198 -14.24 -2.40 5.80
CA GLN A 198 -14.56 -3.83 5.92
C GLN A 198 -16.05 -4.11 5.70
N TYR A 199 -16.94 -3.22 6.15
CA TYR A 199 -18.37 -3.32 5.92
C TYR A 199 -18.72 -3.19 4.43
N LEU A 200 -18.12 -2.22 3.74
CA LEU A 200 -18.37 -1.94 2.33
C LEU A 200 -17.75 -2.98 1.37
N HIS A 201 -16.65 -3.64 1.79
CA HIS A 201 -15.83 -4.48 0.89
C HIS A 201 -15.68 -5.94 1.33
N GLY A 202 -16.05 -6.29 2.56
CA GLY A 202 -15.89 -7.65 3.12
C GLY A 202 -14.42 -8.05 3.32
N VAL A 203 -14.14 -9.32 3.65
CA VAL A 203 -12.75 -9.79 3.86
C VAL A 203 -12.27 -10.61 2.65
N PRO A 204 -11.30 -10.12 1.86
CA PRO A 204 -10.90 -10.73 0.59
C PRO A 204 -9.82 -11.80 0.74
N TYR A 205 -10.10 -12.84 1.53
CA TYR A 205 -9.15 -13.93 1.83
C TYR A 205 -8.50 -14.55 0.60
N ASP A 206 -9.28 -14.71 -0.47
CA ASP A 206 -8.85 -15.34 -1.73
C ASP A 206 -7.85 -14.49 -2.49
N VAL A 207 -7.89 -13.16 -2.33
CA VAL A 207 -6.99 -12.24 -3.03
C VAL A 207 -5.57 -12.34 -2.46
N TRP A 208 -5.41 -12.46 -1.14
CA TRP A 208 -4.08 -12.68 -0.55
C TRP A 208 -3.54 -14.07 -0.84
N GLU A 209 -4.40 -15.07 -0.96
CA GLU A 209 -4.01 -16.45 -1.25
C GLU A 209 -3.57 -16.63 -2.72
N LYS A 210 -4.38 -16.12 -3.67
CA LYS A 210 -4.18 -16.34 -5.11
C LYS A 210 -3.47 -15.17 -5.81
N GLY A 211 -3.47 -14.00 -5.20
CA GLY A 211 -2.99 -12.76 -5.78
C GLY A 211 -4.09 -12.01 -6.51
N ASP A 212 -3.96 -10.69 -6.51
CA ASP A 212 -4.82 -9.82 -7.31
C ASP A 212 -4.30 -9.66 -8.73
N LYS A 213 -5.21 -9.35 -9.66
CA LYS A 213 -4.86 -9.06 -11.04
C LYS A 213 -4.41 -7.61 -11.18
N GLU A 214 -3.33 -7.42 -11.90
CA GLU A 214 -2.78 -6.12 -12.24
C GLU A 214 -3.22 -5.69 -13.65
N TYR A 215 -3.35 -4.37 -13.84
CA TYR A 215 -3.83 -3.74 -15.06
C TYR A 215 -2.93 -2.56 -15.44
N ASP A 216 -2.75 -2.36 -16.73
CA ASP A 216 -1.97 -1.26 -17.26
C ASP A 216 -2.88 -0.03 -17.47
N TYR A 217 -3.00 0.82 -16.45
CA TYR A 217 -3.81 2.03 -16.51
C TYR A 217 -3.19 3.26 -15.82
N ASP A 218 -3.67 4.45 -16.17
CA ASP A 218 -3.38 5.71 -15.49
C ASP A 218 -4.63 6.45 -15.00
N ILE A 219 -4.39 7.59 -14.32
CA ILE A 219 -5.42 8.43 -13.73
C ILE A 219 -5.46 9.77 -14.46
N GLY A 220 -6.66 10.16 -14.89
CA GLY A 220 -6.97 11.46 -15.45
C GLY A 220 -7.80 12.32 -14.50
N PHE A 221 -7.64 13.64 -14.60
CA PHE A 221 -8.50 14.60 -13.93
C PHE A 221 -9.14 15.58 -14.92
N SER A 222 -10.37 15.97 -14.68
CA SER A 222 -11.13 16.87 -15.54
C SER A 222 -11.99 17.82 -14.71
N SER A 223 -12.39 18.95 -15.27
CA SER A 223 -13.37 19.83 -14.62
C SER A 223 -14.21 20.57 -15.63
N GLU A 224 -15.51 20.67 -15.34
CA GLU A 224 -16.47 21.37 -16.19
C GLU A 224 -16.23 22.89 -16.14
N GLY A 225 -16.47 23.58 -17.24
CA GLY A 225 -16.28 25.04 -17.31
C GLY A 225 -14.84 25.49 -17.54
N GLY A 226 -13.91 24.58 -17.82
CA GLY A 226 -12.55 24.88 -18.32
C GLY A 226 -11.55 25.34 -17.25
N GLN A 227 -11.99 25.48 -16.00
CA GLN A 227 -11.08 25.67 -14.86
C GLN A 227 -10.23 24.42 -14.67
N LYS A 228 -8.98 24.55 -14.20
CA LYS A 228 -8.09 23.42 -13.94
C LYS A 228 -8.10 23.05 -12.47
N ILE A 229 -9.10 22.28 -12.05
CA ILE A 229 -9.21 21.77 -10.69
C ILE A 229 -8.37 20.50 -10.60
N LYS A 230 -7.33 20.53 -9.77
CA LYS A 230 -6.43 19.37 -9.55
C LYS A 230 -6.56 18.91 -8.09
N PRO A 231 -6.37 17.61 -7.83
CA PRO A 231 -6.42 17.12 -6.46
C PRO A 231 -5.19 17.56 -5.68
N ASN A 232 -5.39 17.87 -4.40
CA ASN A 232 -4.32 18.14 -3.45
C ASN A 232 -3.84 16.83 -2.80
N VAL A 233 -4.80 16.04 -2.33
CA VAL A 233 -4.60 14.69 -1.83
C VAL A 233 -5.40 13.75 -2.71
N PHE A 234 -4.81 12.61 -3.03
CA PHE A 234 -5.45 11.57 -3.82
C PHE A 234 -4.93 10.22 -3.39
N THR A 235 -5.81 9.33 -2.97
CA THR A 235 -5.45 7.98 -2.57
C THR A 235 -6.47 7.04 -3.15
N PHE A 236 -6.03 5.89 -3.65
CA PHE A 236 -6.95 4.80 -3.93
C PHE A 236 -6.53 3.52 -3.22
N TYR A 237 -7.54 2.83 -2.70
CA TYR A 237 -7.42 1.58 -1.98
C TYR A 237 -7.88 0.45 -2.87
N THR A 238 -7.13 -0.65 -2.85
CA THR A 238 -7.44 -1.85 -3.63
C THR A 238 -7.93 -2.95 -2.72
N LYS A 239 -8.51 -3.99 -3.33
CA LYS A 239 -9.19 -5.04 -2.60
C LYS A 239 -8.29 -5.70 -1.55
N ASP A 240 -7.01 -5.96 -1.86
CA ASP A 240 -6.07 -6.59 -0.94
C ASP A 240 -5.43 -5.65 0.09
N GLY A 241 -5.90 -4.40 0.17
CA GLY A 241 -5.36 -3.40 1.09
C GLY A 241 -4.03 -2.79 0.63
N THR A 242 -3.60 -2.98 -0.62
CA THR A 242 -2.62 -2.07 -1.24
C THR A 242 -3.28 -0.70 -1.45
N TRP A 243 -2.54 0.39 -1.23
CA TRP A 243 -2.97 1.74 -1.55
C TRP A 243 -1.91 2.47 -2.37
N TYR A 244 -2.36 3.45 -3.16
CA TYR A 244 -1.51 4.25 -4.03
C TYR A 244 -1.87 5.72 -3.93
N GLN A 245 -0.86 6.60 -3.99
CA GLN A 245 -1.01 8.05 -3.94
C GLN A 245 -0.09 8.74 -4.97
N PRO A 246 -0.50 9.84 -5.63
CA PRO A 246 0.39 10.62 -6.46
C PRO A 246 1.38 11.36 -5.58
N SER A 247 2.67 11.17 -5.84
CA SER A 247 3.77 11.88 -5.19
C SER A 247 3.67 12.02 -3.65
N LYS A 248 3.92 10.91 -2.93
CA LYS A 248 4.67 10.80 -1.65
C LYS A 248 4.51 9.37 -1.13
N GLY A 249 5.61 8.62 -1.00
CA GLY A 249 5.62 7.32 -0.31
C GLY A 249 5.97 6.10 -1.16
N ASP A 250 5.80 4.93 -0.52
CA ASP A 250 6.39 3.64 -0.89
C ASP A 250 5.79 2.99 -2.17
N LEU A 251 4.61 3.42 -2.61
CA LEU A 251 3.87 2.93 -3.79
C LEU A 251 3.26 4.09 -4.60
N ALA A 252 4.07 5.13 -4.87
CA ALA A 252 3.59 6.33 -5.55
C ALA A 252 3.49 6.18 -7.09
N PHE A 253 2.39 6.61 -7.70
CA PHE A 253 2.32 6.87 -9.14
C PHE A 253 2.56 8.36 -9.42
N GLN A 254 2.90 8.74 -10.66
CA GLN A 254 3.44 10.09 -10.92
C GLN A 254 2.64 10.97 -11.87
N SER A 255 1.78 10.41 -12.73
CA SER A 255 1.08 11.21 -13.72
C SER A 255 -0.42 11.27 -13.43
N ILE A 256 -0.86 12.46 -13.03
CA ILE A 256 -2.24 12.90 -13.20
C ILE A 256 -2.30 13.70 -14.50
N ASP A 257 -2.94 13.13 -15.52
CA ASP A 257 -3.15 13.84 -16.79
C ASP A 257 -4.42 14.68 -16.72
N TRP A 258 -4.33 15.98 -17.02
CA TRP A 258 -5.52 16.82 -17.10
C TRP A 258 -6.21 16.63 -18.45
N GLN A 259 -7.53 16.51 -18.46
CA GLN A 259 -8.35 16.28 -19.64
C GLN A 259 -9.40 17.38 -19.80
N GLU A 260 -9.77 17.67 -21.04
CA GLU A 260 -10.92 18.52 -21.33
C GLU A 260 -12.22 17.78 -20.95
N TRP A 261 -13.15 18.51 -20.34
CA TRP A 261 -14.43 17.96 -19.92
C TRP A 261 -15.19 17.30 -21.07
N GLY A 262 -15.56 16.03 -20.88
CA GLY A 262 -16.30 15.25 -21.87
C GLY A 262 -15.50 14.90 -23.13
N LYS A 263 -14.19 15.16 -23.17
CA LYS A 263 -13.30 14.85 -24.29
C LYS A 263 -12.10 14.05 -23.80
N PHE A 264 -12.29 12.73 -23.73
CA PHE A 264 -11.26 11.80 -23.28
C PHE A 264 -10.69 11.05 -24.49
N GLU A 265 -9.59 11.57 -25.02
CA GLU A 265 -8.85 10.94 -26.10
C GLU A 265 -8.02 9.77 -25.57
N TYR A 266 -7.85 8.74 -26.40
CA TYR A 266 -6.95 7.66 -26.07
C TYR A 266 -5.51 8.18 -25.94
N LYS A 267 -4.89 7.87 -24.81
CA LYS A 267 -3.46 8.03 -24.60
C LYS A 267 -2.91 6.72 -24.06
N GLU A 268 -1.70 6.39 -24.48
CA GLU A 268 -0.96 5.30 -23.84
C GLU A 268 -0.79 5.60 -22.36
N ASN A 269 -0.79 4.55 -21.53
CA ASN A 269 -0.59 4.71 -20.09
C ASN A 269 0.72 5.48 -19.86
N ASN A 270 0.65 6.62 -19.18
CA ASN A 270 1.81 7.46 -18.88
C ASN A 270 2.36 7.30 -17.45
N ASN A 271 1.75 6.46 -16.61
CA ASN A 271 2.26 6.16 -15.27
C ASN A 271 3.67 5.56 -15.35
N LEU A 272 4.55 6.02 -14.47
CA LEU A 272 5.87 5.43 -14.32
C LEU A 272 5.82 4.02 -13.70
N ILE A 273 4.88 3.80 -12.77
CA ILE A 273 4.57 2.47 -12.26
C ILE A 273 3.49 1.84 -13.13
N LYS A 274 3.85 0.74 -13.78
CA LYS A 274 2.94 -0.07 -14.61
C LYS A 274 2.31 -1.19 -13.78
N ASN A 275 1.22 -1.77 -14.30
CA ASN A 275 0.56 -2.93 -13.73
C ASN A 275 0.06 -2.69 -12.30
N LEU A 276 -0.89 -1.77 -12.16
CA LEU A 276 -1.51 -1.44 -10.88
C LEU A 276 -2.74 -2.32 -10.66
N LYS A 277 -3.06 -2.61 -9.39
CA LYS A 277 -4.32 -3.26 -9.00
C LYS A 277 -5.46 -2.25 -9.06
N LEU A 278 -6.65 -2.68 -9.47
CA LEU A 278 -7.79 -1.78 -9.58
C LEU A 278 -8.29 -1.33 -8.20
N PRO A 279 -8.72 -0.06 -8.08
CA PRO A 279 -9.28 0.45 -6.85
C PRO A 279 -10.68 -0.11 -6.58
N VAL A 280 -10.97 -0.30 -5.29
CA VAL A 280 -12.33 -0.47 -4.78
C VAL A 280 -12.86 0.82 -4.17
N GLU A 281 -11.95 1.73 -3.80
CA GLU A 281 -12.27 3.01 -3.19
C GLU A 281 -11.25 4.09 -3.59
N ILE A 282 -11.73 5.31 -3.81
CA ILE A 282 -10.91 6.47 -4.19
C ILE A 282 -11.26 7.63 -3.26
N HIS A 283 -10.26 8.18 -2.59
CA HIS A 283 -10.36 9.38 -1.74
C HIS A 283 -9.56 10.50 -2.37
N PHE A 284 -10.16 11.68 -2.43
CA PHE A 284 -9.43 12.84 -2.90
C PHE A 284 -9.97 14.14 -2.34
N SER A 285 -9.14 15.17 -2.40
CA SER A 285 -9.55 16.53 -2.08
C SER A 285 -9.12 17.51 -3.17
N VAL A 286 -9.92 18.56 -3.35
CA VAL A 286 -9.64 19.65 -4.29
C VAL A 286 -9.85 20.98 -3.58
N ASP A 287 -8.96 21.95 -3.80
CA ASP A 287 -9.17 23.33 -3.37
C ASP A 287 -9.78 24.15 -4.51
N TYR A 288 -10.77 24.95 -4.16
CA TYR A 288 -11.32 25.96 -5.05
C TYR A 288 -11.72 27.21 -4.27
N ASN A 289 -11.17 28.36 -4.66
CA ASN A 289 -11.37 29.65 -3.97
C ASN A 289 -11.18 29.57 -2.44
N ASP A 290 -10.07 28.94 -2.01
CA ASP A 290 -9.71 28.74 -0.61
C ASP A 290 -10.71 27.88 0.20
N VAL A 291 -11.60 27.15 -0.48
CA VAL A 291 -12.49 26.16 0.10
C VAL A 291 -12.04 24.77 -0.31
N LEU A 292 -11.82 23.91 0.68
CA LEU A 292 -11.46 22.51 0.49
C LEU A 292 -12.72 21.67 0.30
N TYR A 293 -12.74 20.84 -0.74
CA TYR A 293 -13.79 19.87 -0.99
C TYR A 293 -13.21 18.46 -0.98
N MET A 294 -13.93 17.50 -0.40
CA MET A 294 -13.56 16.09 -0.39
C MET A 294 -14.53 15.24 -1.19
N GLY A 295 -14.00 14.26 -1.93
CA GLY A 295 -14.76 13.23 -2.61
C GLY A 295 -14.26 11.84 -2.22
N ASN A 296 -15.16 11.00 -1.71
CA ASN A 296 -14.87 9.60 -1.37
C ASN A 296 -15.79 8.72 -2.18
N ILE A 297 -15.22 7.94 -3.10
CA ILE A 297 -15.96 7.18 -4.11
C ILE A 297 -15.75 5.70 -3.83
N VAL A 298 -16.83 4.98 -3.55
CA VAL A 298 -16.86 3.52 -3.52
C VAL A 298 -17.14 3.04 -4.93
N LEU A 299 -16.30 2.16 -5.48
CA LEU A 299 -16.47 1.70 -6.86
C LEU A 299 -17.46 0.54 -6.94
N PRO A 300 -18.08 0.32 -8.11
CA PRO A 300 -18.91 -0.87 -8.33
C PRO A 300 -18.16 -2.17 -8.00
N GLN A 301 -18.83 -3.12 -7.36
CA GLN A 301 -18.22 -4.41 -7.00
C GLN A 301 -17.69 -5.20 -8.21
N ASP A 302 -18.26 -4.95 -9.40
CA ASP A 302 -17.84 -5.53 -10.68
C ASP A 302 -16.98 -4.57 -11.53
N PHE A 303 -16.36 -3.54 -10.92
CA PHE A 303 -15.60 -2.50 -11.62
C PHE A 303 -14.55 -3.05 -12.59
N LYS A 304 -13.96 -4.22 -12.29
CA LYS A 304 -13.03 -4.93 -13.19
C LYS A 304 -13.58 -5.17 -14.60
N LYS A 305 -14.89 -5.28 -14.78
CA LYS A 305 -15.54 -5.47 -16.10
C LYS A 305 -15.16 -4.37 -17.10
N TYR A 306 -14.84 -3.18 -16.59
CA TYR A 306 -14.42 -2.06 -17.41
C TYR A 306 -13.00 -2.21 -17.98
N PHE A 307 -12.17 -3.05 -17.38
CA PHE A 307 -10.78 -3.29 -17.79
C PHE A 307 -10.57 -4.69 -18.38
N GLU A 308 -11.59 -5.56 -18.31
CA GLU A 308 -11.60 -6.84 -19.02
C GLU A 308 -11.40 -6.61 -20.54
N ASN A 309 -10.59 -7.46 -21.16
CA ASN A 309 -10.14 -7.33 -22.55
C ASN A 309 -9.31 -6.07 -22.89
N GLN A 310 -8.74 -5.38 -21.89
CA GLN A 310 -7.87 -4.20 -22.06
C GLN A 310 -8.49 -3.09 -22.93
N ALA A 311 -9.82 -2.94 -22.88
CA ALA A 311 -10.51 -1.93 -23.66
C ALA A 311 -10.25 -0.50 -23.14
N ASN A 312 -10.11 -0.37 -21.81
CA ASN A 312 -9.84 0.87 -21.10
C ASN A 312 -8.48 0.80 -20.39
N ASN A 313 -7.79 1.93 -20.36
CA ASN A 313 -6.48 2.10 -19.75
C ASN A 313 -6.39 3.40 -18.94
N ARG A 314 -7.52 4.06 -18.65
CA ARG A 314 -7.55 5.30 -17.88
C ARG A 314 -8.81 5.40 -17.04
N ILE A 315 -8.65 5.77 -15.76
CA ILE A 315 -9.74 6.19 -14.86
C ILE A 315 -9.71 7.71 -14.80
N THR A 316 -10.79 8.39 -15.21
CA THR A 316 -10.87 9.84 -15.18
C THR A 316 -11.86 10.29 -14.13
N ILE A 317 -11.42 11.17 -13.23
CA ILE A 317 -12.29 11.82 -12.24
C ILE A 317 -12.54 13.24 -12.72
N GLY A 318 -13.81 13.62 -12.85
CA GLY A 318 -14.14 15.00 -13.12
C GLY A 318 -15.10 15.62 -12.13
N VAL A 319 -14.85 16.90 -11.86
CA VAL A 319 -15.66 17.74 -10.98
C VAL A 319 -16.53 18.67 -11.84
N GLU A 320 -17.82 18.72 -11.56
CA GLU A 320 -18.76 19.59 -12.26
C GLU A 320 -18.65 21.05 -11.79
N LYS A 321 -19.23 21.97 -12.57
CA LYS A 321 -19.09 23.41 -12.32
C LYS A 321 -19.67 23.85 -10.97
N ASN A 322 -20.62 23.08 -10.41
CA ASN A 322 -21.22 23.36 -9.11
C ASN A 322 -20.32 23.00 -7.92
N LEU A 323 -19.24 22.23 -8.12
CA LEU A 323 -18.33 21.73 -7.07
C LEU A 323 -18.98 20.86 -5.99
N GLU A 324 -20.23 20.46 -6.20
CA GLU A 324 -20.99 19.58 -5.30
C GLU A 324 -21.09 18.17 -5.86
N THR A 325 -20.93 18.03 -7.18
CA THR A 325 -21.04 16.75 -7.88
C THR A 325 -19.89 16.55 -8.86
N GLY A 326 -19.65 15.28 -9.18
CA GLY A 326 -18.67 14.87 -10.15
C GLY A 326 -19.06 13.56 -10.83
N ILE A 327 -18.23 13.16 -11.80
CA ILE A 327 -18.43 11.96 -12.60
C ILE A 327 -17.13 11.18 -12.66
N LEU A 328 -17.21 9.87 -12.45
CA LEU A 328 -16.14 8.93 -12.73
C LEU A 328 -16.33 8.35 -14.13
N TRP A 329 -15.31 8.41 -14.96
CA TRP A 329 -15.26 7.74 -16.25
C TRP A 329 -14.12 6.73 -16.30
N VAL A 330 -14.27 5.81 -17.24
CA VAL A 330 -13.15 5.02 -17.75
C VAL A 330 -13.06 5.25 -19.25
N SER A 331 -11.84 5.25 -19.78
CA SER A 331 -11.58 5.51 -21.19
C SER A 331 -10.45 4.65 -21.74
N GLY A 332 -10.45 4.48 -23.06
CA GLY A 332 -9.43 3.77 -23.80
C GLY A 332 -9.68 3.81 -25.31
N LYS A 333 -9.21 2.79 -26.03
CA LYS A 333 -9.23 2.77 -27.51
C LYS A 333 -10.63 2.80 -28.11
N LYS A 334 -11.64 2.37 -27.35
CA LYS A 334 -13.04 2.30 -27.80
C LYS A 334 -13.86 3.54 -27.42
N GLY A 335 -13.22 4.59 -26.89
CA GLY A 335 -13.87 5.78 -26.36
C GLY A 335 -13.93 5.77 -24.84
N PHE A 336 -14.93 6.44 -24.28
CA PHE A 336 -15.12 6.57 -22.84
C PHE A 336 -16.54 6.24 -22.43
N GLN A 337 -16.69 5.85 -21.18
CA GLN A 337 -17.99 5.51 -20.59
C GLN A 337 -18.06 6.05 -19.17
N LYS A 338 -19.24 6.58 -18.82
CA LYS A 338 -19.56 6.98 -17.45
C LYS A 338 -19.68 5.71 -16.60
N VAL A 339 -19.01 5.71 -15.45
CA VAL A 339 -19.13 4.66 -14.45
C VAL A 339 -20.19 5.02 -13.42
N MET A 340 -20.09 6.21 -12.83
CA MET A 340 -21.03 6.72 -11.82
C MET A 340 -20.89 8.22 -11.65
N ARG A 341 -21.91 8.86 -11.07
CA ARG A 341 -21.78 10.18 -10.42
C ARG A 341 -21.31 10.00 -8.98
N PHE A 342 -20.76 11.05 -8.41
CA PHE A 342 -20.41 11.14 -6.99
C PHE A 342 -20.66 12.56 -6.46
N LYS A 343 -20.68 12.71 -5.14
CA LYS A 343 -20.75 14.00 -4.45
C LYS A 343 -19.39 14.43 -3.92
N LEU A 344 -19.18 15.74 -3.91
CA LEU A 344 -18.15 16.38 -3.13
C LEU A 344 -18.80 17.10 -1.95
N VAL A 345 -18.09 17.13 -0.82
CA VAL A 345 -18.54 17.81 0.39
C VAL A 345 -17.50 18.83 0.78
N GLU A 346 -17.96 20.06 1.04
CA GLU A 346 -17.15 21.13 1.61
C GLU A 346 -16.63 20.73 2.99
N VAL A 347 -15.33 20.92 3.22
CA VAL A 347 -14.70 20.70 4.52
C VAL A 347 -14.93 21.89 5.42
N LYS A 348 -15.81 21.72 6.42
CA LYS A 348 -16.14 22.78 7.39
C LYS A 348 -15.33 22.69 8.67
N ASP A 349 -14.87 21.50 9.02
CA ASP A 349 -14.08 21.19 10.21
C ASP A 349 -13.09 20.06 9.86
N GLU A 350 -11.91 20.06 10.48
CA GLU A 350 -10.91 18.99 10.33
C GLU A 350 -11.40 17.66 10.91
N GLU A 351 -12.34 17.68 11.88
CA GLU A 351 -12.89 16.48 12.52
C GLU A 351 -14.11 15.88 11.79
N GLN A 352 -14.52 16.43 10.64
CA GLN A 352 -15.71 15.95 9.96
C GLN A 352 -15.56 14.49 9.48
N PRO A 353 -16.58 13.63 9.67
CA PRO A 353 -16.54 12.26 9.17
C PRO A 353 -16.54 12.23 7.64
N TYR A 354 -15.98 11.14 7.09
CA TYR A 354 -15.99 10.93 5.64
C TYR A 354 -17.41 10.77 5.11
N PHE A 355 -17.72 11.50 4.03
CA PHE A 355 -18.93 11.35 3.25
C PHE A 355 -18.67 10.48 2.01
N TYR A 356 -19.41 9.36 1.88
CA TYR A 356 -19.18 8.37 0.83
C TYR A 356 -20.18 8.49 -0.33
N SER A 357 -19.71 8.31 -1.55
CA SER A 357 -20.54 8.15 -2.74
C SER A 357 -20.60 6.69 -3.16
N LEU A 358 -21.80 6.12 -3.15
CA LEU A 358 -22.07 4.74 -3.55
C LEU A 358 -22.68 4.68 -4.96
N PRO A 359 -22.33 3.69 -5.79
CA PRO A 359 -22.87 3.59 -7.15
C PRO A 359 -24.34 3.14 -7.13
N LYS A 360 -25.02 3.37 -8.25
CA LYS A 360 -26.42 2.98 -8.41
C LYS A 360 -26.64 1.51 -8.11
N GLY A 361 -27.58 1.22 -7.21
CA GLY A 361 -27.92 -0.14 -6.82
C GLY A 361 -26.81 -0.91 -6.08
N PHE A 362 -25.81 -0.21 -5.53
CA PHE A 362 -24.80 -0.82 -4.65
C PHE A 362 -25.44 -1.67 -3.57
N LYS A 363 -24.87 -2.87 -3.38
CA LYS A 363 -25.26 -3.81 -2.34
C LYS A 363 -24.04 -4.10 -1.49
N ILE A 364 -24.22 -4.01 -0.19
CA ILE A 364 -23.22 -4.43 0.78
C ILE A 364 -22.89 -5.91 0.53
N PRO A 365 -21.61 -6.28 0.34
CA PRO A 365 -21.22 -7.66 0.13
C PRO A 365 -21.59 -8.51 1.36
N LYS A 366 -21.89 -9.79 1.14
CA LYS A 366 -22.14 -10.70 2.25
C LYS A 366 -20.88 -10.81 3.11
N TRP A 367 -21.00 -10.53 4.40
CA TRP A 367 -19.92 -10.70 5.36
C TRP A 367 -19.44 -12.16 5.39
N ASN A 368 -18.12 -12.34 5.28
CA ASN A 368 -17.45 -13.63 5.24
C ASN A 368 -16.31 -13.75 6.27
N GLY A 369 -16.13 -12.74 7.12
CA GLY A 369 -15.21 -12.80 8.25
C GLY A 369 -15.74 -13.70 9.36
N ARG A 370 -14.84 -14.18 10.22
CA ARG A 370 -15.19 -15.08 11.35
C ARG A 370 -16.12 -14.39 12.35
N THR A 371 -15.76 -13.18 12.77
CA THR A 371 -16.52 -12.41 13.76
C THR A 371 -17.54 -11.55 13.03
N PRO A 372 -18.82 -11.52 13.44
CA PRO A 372 -19.79 -10.59 12.86
C PRO A 372 -19.30 -9.15 12.97
N ILE A 373 -19.45 -8.37 11.91
CA ILE A 373 -19.20 -6.94 11.92
C ILE A 373 -20.49 -6.19 12.26
N ALA A 374 -20.39 -5.17 13.12
CA ALA A 374 -21.51 -4.27 13.38
C ALA A 374 -21.79 -3.39 12.15
N THR A 375 -23.03 -2.93 12.01
CA THR A 375 -23.38 -1.97 10.95
C THR A 375 -22.89 -0.57 11.37
N PRO A 376 -21.97 0.05 10.62
CA PRO A 376 -21.50 1.41 10.90
C PRO A 376 -22.58 2.46 10.60
N GLU A 377 -22.58 3.54 11.38
CA GLU A 377 -23.29 4.78 11.12
C GLU A 377 -22.33 5.74 10.40
N PHE A 378 -22.50 5.88 9.08
CA PHE A 378 -21.68 6.77 8.26
C PHE A 378 -22.54 7.50 7.23
N ASP A 379 -22.11 8.71 6.87
CA ASP A 379 -22.81 9.53 5.89
C ASP A 379 -22.48 9.07 4.47
N TYR A 380 -23.51 8.88 3.67
CA TYR A 380 -23.35 8.52 2.27
C TYR A 380 -24.45 9.09 1.38
N TRP A 381 -24.13 9.21 0.10
CA TRP A 381 -25.10 9.38 -0.97
C TRP A 381 -24.97 8.21 -1.94
N GLN A 382 -26.10 7.64 -2.33
CA GLN A 382 -26.17 6.59 -3.34
C GLN A 382 -26.74 7.17 -4.63
N GLU A 383 -26.06 6.93 -5.75
CA GLU A 383 -26.55 7.35 -7.07
C GLU A 383 -27.91 6.70 -7.37
N GLU A 384 -28.87 7.51 -7.85
CA GLU A 384 -30.25 7.10 -8.11
C GLU A 384 -30.44 6.26 -9.37
#